data_AF-A0ABD0J2D9-F1
#
_entry.id   AF-A0ABD0J2D9-F1
#
_cell.length_a   1.000
_cell.length_b   1.000
_cell.length_c   1.000
_cell.angle_alpha   90.00
_cell.angle_beta   90.00
_cell.angle_gamma   90.00
#
_symmetry.space_group_name_H-M   'P 1'
#
loop_
_entity.id
_entity.type
_entity.pdbx_description
1 polymer ?
#
loop_
_entity_poly.entity_id
_entity_poly.type
_entity_poly.pdbx_seq_one_letter_code
_entity_poly.pdbx_strand_id
1 'polypeptide(L)'
;DTQYMRNITVFVNNTQVYQYPTSGNIPVTPRVITPDPPLRGRVIKLSRTTSGYVGLCELQLDGCQSDRYGAGCQQTCSAGCQSDTCDSIAGDCTCNSGWTGSQCR
;
A
#
# COMPACT_ATOMS: atom_id res chain seq x y z
N ASP A 1 -15.87 23.72 8.55
CA ASP A 1 -14.59 23.37 9.19
C ASP A 1 -13.63 22.74 8.20
N THR A 2 -12.59 23.46 7.80
CA THR A 2 -11.54 22.90 6.95
C THR A 2 -10.60 22.09 7.84
N GLN A 3 -10.56 20.77 7.65
CA GLN A 3 -9.58 19.92 8.33
C GLN A 3 -8.20 20.12 7.67
N TYR A 4 -7.12 19.93 8.43
CA TYR A 4 -5.74 20.09 7.94
C TYR A 4 -4.85 19.00 8.53
N MET A 5 -4.02 18.36 7.71
CA MET A 5 -3.00 17.41 8.17
C MET A 5 -1.62 18.07 8.17
N ARG A 6 -0.93 18.05 9.33
CA ARG A 6 0.41 18.61 9.54
C ARG A 6 1.14 17.84 10.62
N ASN A 7 2.47 17.89 10.64
CA ASN A 7 3.30 17.21 11.65
C ASN A 7 3.02 15.69 11.73
N ILE A 8 2.72 15.08 10.59
CA ILE A 8 2.44 13.64 10.47
C ILE A 8 3.48 13.01 9.54
N THR A 9 4.01 11.88 9.95
CA THR A 9 4.91 11.05 9.16
C THR A 9 4.22 9.72 8.86
N VAL A 10 4.25 9.30 7.59
CA VAL A 10 3.69 8.03 7.13
C VAL A 10 4.80 7.02 6.95
N PHE A 11 4.61 5.83 7.50
CA PHE A 11 5.54 4.71 7.38
C PHE A 11 4.86 3.49 6.80
N VAL A 12 5.61 2.71 6.03
CA VAL A 12 5.27 1.36 5.57
C VAL A 12 6.34 0.41 6.12
N ASN A 13 5.97 -0.55 6.96
CA ASN A 13 6.91 -1.50 7.59
C ASN A 13 8.16 -0.82 8.20
N ASN A 14 7.98 0.32 8.89
CA ASN A 14 9.02 1.18 9.47
C ASN A 14 9.84 2.03 8.50
N THR A 15 9.64 1.91 7.18
CA THR A 15 10.23 2.83 6.19
C THR A 15 9.36 4.07 6.08
N GLN A 16 9.94 5.25 6.29
CA GLN A 16 9.24 6.52 6.08
C GLN A 16 8.98 6.73 4.59
N VAL A 17 7.70 6.93 4.22
CA VAL A 17 7.29 7.11 2.81
C VAL A 17 6.81 8.52 2.51
N TYR A 18 6.35 9.25 3.52
CA TYR A 18 5.87 10.62 3.34
C TYR A 18 5.94 11.41 4.65
N GLN A 19 6.21 12.70 4.53
CA GLN A 19 6.19 13.66 5.63
C GLN A 19 5.22 14.79 5.28
N TYR A 20 4.14 14.93 6.04
CA TYR A 20 3.31 16.12 5.96
C TYR A 20 4.11 17.33 6.46
N PRO A 21 4.05 18.49 5.78
CA PRO A 21 4.74 19.70 6.18
C PRO A 21 4.30 20.16 7.56
N THR A 22 5.22 20.91 8.17
CA THR A 22 5.10 21.41 9.54
C THR A 22 4.35 22.75 9.60
N SER A 23 4.32 23.48 8.49
CA SER A 23 3.64 24.76 8.31
C SER A 23 2.73 24.73 7.08
N GLY A 24 1.72 25.61 7.07
CA GLY A 24 0.74 25.69 5.99
C GLY A 24 -0.51 24.85 6.24
N ASN A 25 -1.61 25.33 5.69
CA ASN A 25 -2.93 24.72 5.75
C ASN A 25 -3.09 23.84 4.51
N ILE A 26 -2.64 22.57 4.56
CA ILE A 26 -2.88 21.65 3.44
C ILE A 26 -4.34 21.22 3.45
N PRO A 27 -5.14 21.54 2.41
CA PRO A 27 -6.52 21.08 2.31
C PRO A 27 -6.57 19.55 2.39
N VAL A 28 -7.60 18.97 3.03
CA VAL A 28 -7.81 17.51 3.04
C VAL A 28 -8.32 17.03 1.68
N THR A 29 -7.48 17.16 0.67
CA THR A 29 -7.63 16.42 -0.57
C THR A 29 -6.98 15.05 -0.37
N PRO A 30 -7.57 13.95 -0.88
CA PRO A 30 -6.91 12.66 -0.92
C PRO A 30 -5.49 12.80 -1.46
N ARG A 31 -4.51 12.35 -0.66
CA ARG A 31 -3.09 12.35 -1.02
C ARG A 31 -2.73 10.92 -1.42
N VAL A 32 -2.35 10.75 -2.67
CA VAL A 32 -1.81 9.47 -3.15
C VAL A 32 -0.31 9.47 -2.89
N ILE A 33 0.16 8.53 -2.08
CA ILE A 33 1.58 8.32 -1.81
C ILE A 33 2.01 7.10 -2.62
N THR A 34 2.83 7.29 -3.65
CA THR A 34 3.39 6.22 -4.50
C THR A 34 4.90 6.13 -4.31
N PRO A 35 5.39 5.27 -3.40
CA PRO A 35 6.82 5.07 -3.24
C PRO A 35 7.45 4.51 -4.52
N ASP A 36 8.64 4.99 -4.87
CA ASP A 36 9.50 4.41 -5.91
C ASP A 36 10.86 4.05 -5.29
N PRO A 37 11.23 2.76 -5.22
CA PRO A 37 10.47 1.59 -5.72
C PRO A 37 9.20 1.30 -4.88
N PRO A 38 8.20 0.58 -5.44
CA PRO A 38 7.01 0.18 -4.71
C PRO A 38 7.35 -0.58 -3.43
N LEU A 39 6.83 -0.10 -2.29
CA LEU A 39 7.10 -0.71 -0.99
C LEU A 39 6.04 -1.75 -0.63
N ARG A 40 6.49 -2.93 -0.18
CA ARG A 40 5.63 -3.98 0.37
C ARG A 40 5.49 -3.78 1.88
N GLY A 41 4.26 -3.77 2.37
CA GLY A 41 4.01 -3.59 3.79
C GLY A 41 2.80 -4.32 4.32
N ARG A 42 2.87 -4.74 5.58
CA ARG A 42 1.73 -5.24 6.37
C ARG A 42 1.24 -4.21 7.37
N VAL A 43 2.11 -3.27 7.75
CA VAL A 43 1.81 -2.24 8.74
C VAL A 43 2.02 -0.87 8.12
N ILE A 44 0.95 -0.08 8.09
CA ILE A 44 1.00 1.35 7.76
C ILE A 44 0.83 2.12 9.06
N LYS A 45 1.81 2.95 9.40
CA LYS A 45 1.81 3.75 10.63
C LYS A 45 1.78 5.23 10.28
N LEU A 46 0.84 5.95 10.88
CA LEU A 46 0.83 7.42 10.90
C LEU A 46 1.30 7.90 12.27
N SER A 47 2.46 8.56 12.32
CA SER A 47 3.05 9.06 13.56
C SER A 47 3.00 10.58 13.60
N ARG A 48 2.52 11.14 14.72
CA ARG A 48 2.56 12.59 14.95
C ARG A 48 3.90 12.99 15.56
N THR A 49 4.49 14.09 15.11
CA THR A 49 5.76 14.62 15.63
C THR A 49 5.58 15.70 16.71
N THR A 50 4.34 16.00 17.08
CA THR A 50 3.95 16.97 18.13
C THR A 50 2.88 16.37 19.03
N SER A 51 2.64 16.97 20.20
CA SER A 51 1.56 16.52 21.10
C SER A 51 0.18 16.60 20.43
N GLY A 52 -0.72 15.68 20.79
CA GLY A 52 -2.08 15.57 20.24
C GLY A 52 -2.36 14.25 19.52
N TYR A 53 -3.58 14.09 19.01
CA TYR A 53 -4.02 12.89 18.29
C TYR A 53 -4.06 13.11 16.77
N VAL A 54 -3.98 12.02 16.01
CA VAL A 54 -4.21 12.02 14.56
C VAL A 54 -5.69 11.71 14.33
N GLY A 55 -6.45 12.70 13.87
CA GLY A 55 -7.83 12.51 13.43
C GLY A 55 -7.87 12.22 11.94
N LEU A 56 -8.40 11.07 11.55
CA LEU A 56 -8.62 10.68 10.15
C LEU A 56 -10.12 10.49 9.95
N CYS A 57 -10.66 11.05 8.86
CA CYS A 57 -12.04 10.80 8.47
C CYS A 57 -12.18 9.44 7.79
N GLU A 58 -11.23 9.09 6.93
CA GLU A 58 -11.18 7.83 6.19
C GLU A 58 -9.72 7.49 5.86
N LEU A 59 -9.40 6.19 5.85
CA LEU A 59 -8.15 5.64 5.34
C LEU A 59 -8.50 4.54 4.35
N GLN A 60 -8.24 4.78 3.06
CA GLN A 60 -8.42 3.79 2.02
C GLN A 60 -7.09 3.10 1.72
N LEU A 61 -7.10 1.77 1.77
CA LEU A 61 -5.98 0.92 1.38
C LEU A 61 -6.41 0.10 0.18
N ASP A 62 -5.88 0.43 -0.99
CA ASP A 62 -6.17 -0.33 -2.21
C ASP A 62 -5.16 -1.48 -2.34
N GLY A 63 -5.68 -2.70 -2.30
CA GLY A 63 -4.96 -3.93 -2.64
C GLY A 63 -5.68 -4.65 -3.79
N CYS A 64 -5.08 -5.72 -4.31
CA CYS A 64 -5.72 -6.52 -5.34
C CYS A 64 -6.60 -7.62 -4.75
N GLN A 65 -7.67 -7.96 -5.48
CA GLN A 65 -8.43 -9.18 -5.25
C GLN A 65 -7.48 -10.40 -5.37
N SER A 66 -7.78 -11.50 -4.68
CA SER A 66 -6.89 -12.68 -4.54
C SER A 66 -6.39 -13.29 -5.86
N ASP A 67 -7.05 -13.00 -6.98
CA ASP A 67 -6.75 -13.48 -8.33
C ASP A 67 -6.17 -12.40 -9.25
N ARG A 68 -5.88 -11.21 -8.74
CA ARG A 68 -5.43 -10.05 -9.52
C ARG A 68 -4.09 -9.52 -9.02
N TYR A 69 -3.30 -8.98 -9.94
CA TYR A 69 -2.03 -8.34 -9.61
C TYR A 69 -1.69 -7.20 -10.57
N GLY A 70 -0.60 -6.49 -10.26
CA GLY A 70 -0.04 -5.44 -11.08
C GLY A 70 -0.73 -4.09 -10.90
N ALA A 71 -0.32 -3.11 -11.70
CA ALA A 71 -0.87 -1.75 -11.64
C ALA A 71 -2.39 -1.77 -11.81
N GLY A 72 -3.11 -1.19 -10.84
CA GLY A 72 -4.57 -1.15 -10.81
C GLY A 72 -5.25 -2.53 -10.79
N CYS A 73 -4.53 -3.59 -10.40
CA CYS A 73 -5.05 -4.96 -10.34
C CYS A 73 -5.61 -5.43 -11.69
N GLN A 74 -4.94 -5.05 -12.78
CA GLN A 74 -5.38 -5.32 -14.14
C GLN A 74 -4.95 -6.68 -14.68
N GLN A 75 -3.94 -7.32 -14.06
CA GLN A 75 -3.41 -8.61 -14.48
C GLN A 75 -4.06 -9.73 -13.65
N THR A 76 -4.21 -10.92 -14.22
CA THR A 76 -4.79 -12.09 -13.53
C THR A 76 -3.68 -13.06 -13.15
N CYS A 77 -3.69 -13.51 -11.89
CA CYS A 77 -2.79 -14.53 -11.38
C CYS A 77 -2.86 -15.82 -12.20
N SER A 78 -1.75 -16.56 -12.27
CA SER A 78 -1.74 -17.82 -13.01
C SER A 78 -2.63 -18.86 -12.36
N ALA A 79 -3.30 -19.68 -13.17
CA ALA A 79 -4.03 -20.87 -12.70
C ALA A 79 -3.10 -21.92 -12.08
N GLY A 80 -1.80 -21.87 -12.38
CA GLY A 80 -0.78 -22.70 -11.75
C GLY A 80 -0.43 -22.30 -10.33
N CYS A 81 -0.89 -21.14 -9.85
CA CYS A 81 -0.66 -20.69 -8.49
C CYS A 81 -1.51 -21.46 -7.47
N GLN A 82 -0.94 -21.74 -6.31
CA GLN A 82 -1.69 -22.11 -5.12
C GLN A 82 -2.58 -20.95 -4.66
N SER A 83 -3.76 -21.27 -4.12
CA SER A 83 -4.71 -20.28 -3.60
C SER A 83 -4.06 -19.32 -2.61
N ASP A 84 -4.35 -18.02 -2.76
CA ASP A 84 -3.86 -16.93 -1.91
C ASP A 84 -2.32 -16.77 -1.84
N THR A 85 -1.57 -17.37 -2.77
CA THR A 85 -0.10 -17.20 -2.84
C THR A 85 0.35 -16.17 -3.87
N CYS A 86 -0.56 -15.67 -4.70
CA CYS A 86 -0.25 -14.70 -5.74
C CYS A 86 0.07 -13.32 -5.15
N ASP A 87 1.27 -12.82 -5.44
CA ASP A 87 1.71 -11.50 -5.05
C ASP A 87 0.95 -10.43 -5.85
N SER A 88 0.20 -9.57 -5.15
CA SER A 88 -0.61 -8.51 -5.77
C SER A 88 0.15 -7.48 -6.62
N ILE A 89 1.49 -7.42 -6.53
CA ILE A 89 2.30 -6.47 -7.33
C ILE A 89 2.89 -7.18 -8.55
N ALA A 90 3.61 -8.28 -8.32
CA ALA A 90 4.40 -8.94 -9.36
C ALA A 90 3.73 -10.19 -9.95
N GLY A 91 2.71 -10.75 -9.30
CA GLY A 91 2.04 -11.98 -9.70
C GLY A 91 2.84 -13.25 -9.40
N ASP A 92 3.95 -13.14 -8.67
CA ASP A 92 4.74 -14.29 -8.24
C ASP A 92 3.94 -15.14 -7.24
N CYS A 93 4.07 -16.46 -7.29
CA CYS A 93 3.26 -17.36 -6.48
C CYS A 93 3.94 -18.71 -6.24
N THR A 94 3.36 -19.50 -5.32
CA THR A 94 3.80 -20.88 -5.13
C THR A 94 3.06 -21.78 -6.10
N CYS A 95 3.78 -22.68 -6.77
CA CYS A 95 3.21 -23.50 -7.83
C CYS A 95 2.47 -24.73 -7.29
N ASN A 96 1.32 -25.01 -7.88
CA ASN A 96 0.72 -26.34 -7.84
C ASN A 96 1.65 -27.36 -8.51
N SER A 97 1.49 -28.64 -8.17
CA SER A 97 2.28 -29.71 -8.77
C SER A 97 2.18 -29.69 -10.30
N GLY A 98 3.33 -29.78 -10.98
CA GLY A 98 3.41 -29.74 -12.44
C GLY A 98 3.61 -28.34 -13.05
N TRP A 99 3.57 -27.28 -12.25
CA TRP A 99 3.84 -25.90 -12.69
C TRP A 99 5.21 -25.43 -12.20
N THR A 100 5.85 -24.51 -12.94
CA THR A 100 7.19 -24.01 -12.61
C THR A 100 7.36 -22.52 -12.95
N GLY A 101 8.46 -21.91 -12.50
CA GLY A 101 8.73 -20.49 -12.68
C GLY A 101 8.06 -19.62 -11.61
N SER A 102 8.43 -18.33 -11.54
CA SER A 102 7.99 -17.45 -10.45
C SER A 102 6.48 -17.18 -10.46
N GLN A 103 5.87 -17.18 -11.64
CA GLN A 103 4.41 -17.00 -11.83
C GLN A 103 3.68 -18.31 -12.15
N CYS A 104 4.34 -19.47 -12.06
CA CYS A 104 3.72 -20.79 -12.29
C CYS A 104 2.96 -20.89 -13.62
N ARG A 105 3.64 -20.61 -14.74
CA ARG A 105 3.09 -20.71 -16.10
C ARG A 105 3.78 -21.80 -16.90
#